data_AF-A0A2D4NL91-F1
#
_entry.id   AF-A0A2D4NL91-F1
#
_cell.length_a   1.000
_cell.length_b   1.000
_cell.length_c   1.000
_cell.angle_alpha   90.00
_cell.angle_beta   90.00
_cell.angle_gamma   90.00
#
_symmetry.space_group_name_H-M   'P 1'
#
loop_
_entity.id
_entity.type
_entity.pdbx_description
1 polymer ?
#
loop_
_entity_poly.entity_id
_entity_poly.type
_entity_poly.pdbx_seq_one_letter_code
_entity_poly.pdbx_strand_id
1 'polypeptide(L)'
;SEATFQFTVERFNRLSESVLSPPCFVRNLPWKIMVMPRLYPDRPHQKSVGFFLQCNAESDSTSWSCHAQAVLKIINYKDDEKSFSRRISHLFFHKENDWG
;
A
#
# COMPACT_ATOMS: atom_id res chain seq x y z
N SER A 1 12.00 9.83 11.78
CA SER A 1 11.09 8.75 12.22
C SER A 1 10.79 7.85 11.06
N GLU A 2 10.77 6.54 11.32
CA GLU A 2 10.44 5.45 10.40
C GLU A 2 9.68 4.37 11.16
N ALA A 3 8.99 3.49 10.45
CA ALA A 3 8.30 2.35 11.05
C ALA A 3 8.16 1.21 10.03
N THR A 4 7.94 0.00 10.55
CA THR A 4 7.55 -1.18 9.78
C THR A 4 6.22 -1.66 10.30
N PHE A 5 5.27 -1.90 9.40
CA PHE A 5 3.96 -2.42 9.74
C PHE A 5 3.49 -3.42 8.68
N GLN A 6 2.55 -4.29 9.06
CA GLN A 6 2.11 -5.42 8.24
C GLN A 6 0.58 -5.43 8.15
N PHE A 7 0.08 -6.02 7.08
CA PHE A 7 -1.34 -6.22 6.85
C PHE A 7 -1.58 -7.56 6.16
N THR A 8 -2.36 -8.43 6.81
CA THR A 8 -2.73 -9.74 6.27
C THR A 8 -4.12 -9.65 5.65
N VAL A 9 -4.22 -9.90 4.34
CA VAL A 9 -5.50 -10.00 3.64
C VAL A 9 -6.02 -11.44 3.75
N GLU A 10 -6.98 -11.66 4.63
CA GLU A 10 -7.66 -12.94 4.73
C GLU A 10 -8.56 -13.22 3.52
N ARG A 11 -8.83 -14.51 3.26
CA ARG A 11 -9.70 -14.94 2.14
C ARG A 11 -9.29 -14.30 0.80
N PHE A 12 -7.99 -14.14 0.58
CA PHE A 12 -7.39 -13.40 -0.55
C PHE A 12 -7.91 -13.83 -1.93
N ASN A 13 -8.20 -15.12 -2.12
CA ASN A 13 -8.76 -15.65 -3.36
C ASN A 13 -10.15 -15.09 -3.72
N ARG A 14 -10.88 -14.55 -2.73
CA ARG A 14 -12.20 -13.92 -2.89
C ARG A 14 -12.13 -12.39 -2.97
N LEU A 15 -10.93 -11.80 -2.97
CA LEU A 15 -10.76 -10.35 -3.01
C LEU A 15 -11.29 -9.79 -4.35
N SER A 16 -12.31 -8.93 -4.24
CA SER A 16 -12.98 -8.24 -5.34
C SER A 16 -12.82 -6.72 -5.30
N GLU A 17 -12.59 -6.15 -4.11
CA GLU A 17 -12.51 -4.71 -3.88
C GLU A 17 -11.18 -4.31 -3.22
N SER A 18 -10.96 -3.00 -3.08
CA SER A 18 -9.84 -2.46 -2.33
C SER A 18 -10.05 -2.69 -0.84
N VAL A 19 -8.99 -3.09 -0.14
CA VAL A 19 -8.96 -3.21 1.32
C VAL A 19 -7.80 -2.40 1.90
N LEU A 20 -8.06 -1.77 3.04
CA LEU A 20 -7.10 -0.94 3.76
C LEU A 20 -6.71 -1.60 5.09
N SER A 21 -5.44 -1.46 5.46
CA SER A 21 -4.99 -1.82 6.80
C SER A 21 -5.47 -0.81 7.86
N PRO A 22 -5.42 -1.17 9.16
CA PRO A 22 -5.37 -0.19 10.23
C PRO A 22 -4.21 0.81 10.02
N PRO A 23 -4.32 2.05 10.52
CA PRO A 23 -3.28 3.05 10.35
C PRO A 23 -2.05 2.76 11.23
N CYS A 24 -0.87 2.96 10.65
CA CYS A 24 0.40 3.09 11.36
C CYS A 24 0.82 4.55 11.36
N PHE A 25 1.14 5.11 12.53
CA PHE A 25 1.48 6.53 12.64
C PHE A 25 2.98 6.77 12.49
N VAL A 26 3.36 7.55 11.48
CA VAL A 26 4.75 8.03 11.28
C VAL A 26 4.70 9.52 11.00
N ARG A 27 5.49 10.30 11.75
CA ARG A 27 5.44 11.78 11.75
C ARG A 27 4.03 12.32 12.01
N ASN A 28 3.28 11.66 12.89
CA ASN A 28 1.90 12.00 13.25
C ASN A 28 0.88 11.96 12.09
N LEU A 29 1.24 11.30 10.96
CA LEU A 29 0.34 11.05 9.85
C LEU A 29 -0.08 9.57 9.85
N PRO A 30 -1.35 9.23 9.56
CA PRO A 30 -1.78 7.85 9.45
C PRO A 30 -1.37 7.29 8.08
N TRP A 31 -0.57 6.22 8.11
CA TRP A 31 -0.15 5.46 6.94
C TRP A 31 -0.91 4.14 6.89
N LYS A 32 -1.41 3.75 5.72
CA LYS A 32 -2.15 2.50 5.53
C LYS A 32 -1.58 1.73 4.35
N ILE A 33 -1.59 0.40 4.44
CA ILE A 33 -1.40 -0.46 3.29
C ILE A 33 -2.74 -0.57 2.56
N MET A 34 -2.73 -0.34 1.25
CA MET A 34 -3.87 -0.57 0.37
C MET A 34 -3.58 -1.76 -0.55
N VAL A 35 -4.49 -2.73 -0.59
CA VAL A 35 -4.42 -3.90 -1.47
C VAL A 35 -5.69 -4.00 -2.28
N MET A 36 -5.57 -4.14 -3.61
CA MET A 36 -6.73 -4.29 -4.48
C MET A 36 -6.44 -5.24 -5.65
N PRO A 37 -7.42 -5.99 -6.15
CA PRO A 37 -7.27 -6.75 -7.38
C PRO A 37 -7.22 -5.77 -8.56
N ARG A 38 -6.30 -5.99 -9.50
CA ARG A 38 -6.24 -5.24 -10.77
C ARG A 38 -6.57 -6.19 -11.91
N LEU A 39 -7.55 -5.78 -12.72
CA LEU A 39 -8.00 -6.49 -13.91
C LEU A 39 -7.54 -5.71 -15.14
N TYR A 40 -6.91 -6.38 -16.09
CA TYR A 40 -6.53 -5.78 -17.37
C TYR A 40 -7.53 -6.23 -18.44
N PRO A 41 -8.40 -5.33 -18.93
CA PRO A 41 -9.43 -5.70 -19.92
C PRO A 41 -8.83 -6.19 -21.23
N ASP A 42 -7.66 -5.69 -21.62
CA ASP A 42 -7.02 -6.01 -22.90
C ASP A 42 -6.26 -7.34 -22.90
N ARG A 43 -6.16 -8.02 -21.75
CA ARG A 43 -5.41 -9.27 -21.60
C ARG A 43 -6.22 -10.27 -20.78
N PRO A 44 -7.06 -11.10 -21.42
CA PRO A 44 -7.81 -12.13 -20.73
C PRO A 44 -6.86 -12.99 -19.88
N HIS A 45 -7.22 -13.20 -18.62
CA HIS A 45 -6.45 -13.92 -17.59
C HIS A 45 -5.26 -13.19 -16.93
N GLN A 46 -5.01 -11.90 -17.19
CA GLN A 46 -4.08 -11.13 -16.37
C GLN A 46 -4.80 -10.44 -15.20
N LYS A 47 -4.82 -11.12 -14.04
CA LYS A 47 -5.13 -10.52 -12.75
C LYS A 47 -3.81 -10.23 -12.03
N SER A 48 -3.62 -9.00 -11.56
CA SER A 48 -2.49 -8.64 -10.71
C SER A 48 -2.96 -8.10 -9.36
N VAL A 49 -2.01 -7.95 -8.45
CA VAL A 49 -2.24 -7.36 -7.13
C VAL A 49 -1.76 -5.92 -7.18
N GLY A 50 -2.68 -4.97 -7.01
CA GLY A 50 -2.35 -3.60 -6.68
C GLY A 50 -1.95 -3.53 -5.21
N PHE A 51 -0.79 -2.95 -4.92
CA PHE A 51 -0.25 -2.83 -3.57
C PHE A 51 0.34 -1.43 -3.42
N PHE A 52 -0.28 -0.61 -2.58
CA PHE A 52 0.06 0.81 -2.43
C PHE A 52 0.27 1.16 -0.96
N LEU A 53 1.07 2.19 -0.73
CA LEU A 53 1.17 2.87 0.54
C LEU A 53 0.32 4.14 0.48
N GLN A 54 -0.64 4.28 1.38
CA GLN A 54 -1.49 5.45 1.52
C GLN A 54 -1.06 6.28 2.74
N CYS A 55 -1.13 7.60 2.64
CA CYS A 55 -0.77 8.55 3.67
C CYS A 55 -1.88 9.59 3.84
N ASN A 56 -2.42 9.73 5.05
CA ASN A 56 -3.32 10.83 5.44
C ASN A 56 -4.54 11.06 4.52
N ALA A 57 -5.06 10.02 3.87
CA ALA A 57 -6.11 10.13 2.87
C ALA A 57 -7.48 10.54 3.42
N GLU A 58 -7.73 10.31 4.71
CA GLU A 58 -8.99 10.68 5.39
C GLU A 58 -9.01 12.14 5.86
N SER A 59 -7.90 12.88 5.70
CA SER A 59 -7.83 14.28 6.09
C SER A 59 -8.46 15.17 5.04
N ASP A 60 -9.38 16.05 5.45
CA ASP A 60 -9.95 17.10 4.59
C ASP A 60 -8.95 18.24 4.27
N SER A 61 -7.77 18.23 4.90
CA SER A 61 -6.75 19.24 4.67
C SER A 61 -6.12 19.09 3.29
N THR A 62 -5.99 20.21 2.57
CA THR A 62 -5.29 20.29 1.28
C THR A 62 -3.86 20.82 1.39
N SER A 63 -3.45 21.24 2.60
CA SER A 63 -2.20 21.96 2.86
C SER A 63 -1.09 21.11 3.50
N TRP A 64 -1.22 19.78 3.49
CA TRP A 64 -0.19 18.87 3.99
C TRP A 64 0.62 18.25 2.85
N SER A 65 1.88 17.94 3.15
CA SER A 65 2.71 17.08 2.30
C SER A 65 3.72 16.30 3.14
N CYS A 66 4.11 15.14 2.66
CA CYS A 66 5.14 14.31 3.29
C CYS A 66 5.93 13.54 2.24
N HIS A 67 7.20 13.90 2.04
CA HIS A 67 8.11 13.08 1.26
C HIS A 67 8.53 11.85 2.07
N ALA A 68 8.40 10.66 1.48
CA ALA A 68 8.79 9.40 2.11
C ALA A 68 9.42 8.42 1.12
N GLN A 69 10.33 7.61 1.66
CA GLN A 69 10.85 6.41 1.00
C GLN A 69 10.26 5.20 1.72
N ALA A 70 9.88 4.18 0.96
CA ALA A 70 9.30 2.96 1.54
C ALA A 70 9.72 1.71 0.78
N VAL A 71 9.61 0.57 1.46
CA VAL A 71 9.75 -0.76 0.88
C VAL A 71 8.41 -1.46 0.99
N LEU A 72 7.76 -1.73 -0.15
CA LEU A 72 6.55 -2.53 -0.21
C LEU A 72 6.97 -3.98 -0.38
N LYS A 73 6.69 -4.83 0.61
CA LYS A 73 7.10 -6.24 0.65
C LYS A 73 5.89 -7.17 0.78
N ILE A 74 5.79 -8.17 -0.09
CA ILE A 74 4.93 -9.34 0.08
C ILE A 74 5.79 -10.44 0.69
N ILE A 75 5.41 -10.88 1.89
CA ILE A 75 6.17 -11.86 2.66
C ILE A 75 5.92 -13.27 2.12
N ASN A 76 7.00 -14.01 1.89
CA ASN A 76 6.91 -15.44 1.64
C ASN A 76 6.94 -16.18 2.98
N TYR A 77 5.82 -16.83 3.35
CA TYR A 77 5.67 -17.47 4.67
C TYR A 77 6.61 -18.65 4.91
N LYS A 78 7.22 -19.23 3.88
CA LYS A 78 8.16 -20.36 4.01
C LYS A 78 9.61 -19.92 4.14
N ASP A 79 9.96 -18.79 3.54
CA ASP A 79 11.34 -18.36 3.35
C ASP A 79 11.40 -16.85 3.08
N ASP A 80 11.84 -16.05 4.07
CA ASP A 80 11.83 -14.58 3.94
C ASP A 80 12.78 -14.07 2.85
N GLU A 81 13.83 -14.82 2.49
CA GLU A 81 14.74 -14.44 1.40
C GLU A 81 14.03 -14.51 0.03
N LYS A 82 12.91 -15.24 -0.05
CA LYS A 82 12.05 -15.31 -1.23
C LYS A 82 10.88 -14.32 -1.19
N SER A 83 10.83 -13.44 -0.19
CA SER A 83 9.86 -12.34 -0.14
C SER A 83 10.07 -11.39 -1.33
N PHE A 84 8.99 -10.99 -1.98
CA PHE A 84 9.07 -10.05 -3.10
C PHE A 84 8.93 -8.62 -2.58
N SER A 85 9.81 -7.70 -2.98
CA SER A 85 9.72 -6.30 -2.56
C SER A 85 10.10 -5.32 -3.65
N ARG A 86 9.54 -4.11 -3.55
CA ARG A 86 9.89 -2.95 -4.37
C ARG A 86 10.07 -1.72 -3.50
N ARG A 87 10.99 -0.84 -3.90
CA ARG A 87 11.25 0.44 -3.24
C ARG A 87 10.49 1.54 -3.96
N ILE A 88 9.94 2.48 -3.20
CA ILE A 88 9.33 3.70 -3.72
C ILE A 88 9.94 4.92 -3.03
N SER A 89 9.90 6.06 -3.71
CA SER A 89 10.20 7.39 -3.17
C SER A 89 9.16 8.33 -3.75
N HIS A 90 8.33 8.93 -2.90
CA HIS A 90 7.20 9.73 -3.35
C HIS A 90 6.94 10.93 -2.42
N LEU A 91 6.42 12.01 -3.01
CA LEU A 91 5.87 13.14 -2.27
C LEU A 91 4.38 12.93 -2.09
N PHE A 92 3.95 12.51 -0.90
CA PHE A 92 2.53 12.33 -0.59
C PHE A 92 1.89 13.68 -0.26
N PHE A 93 0.71 13.95 -0.82
CA PHE A 93 -0.13 15.12 -0.52
C PHE A 93 -1.58 14.82 -0.94
N HIS A 94 -2.53 15.72 -0.65
CA HIS A 94 -3.97 15.44 -0.82
C HIS A 94 -4.40 14.86 -2.19
N LYS A 95 -3.78 15.28 -3.32
CA LYS A 95 -4.12 14.75 -4.66
C LYS A 95 -3.42 13.44 -5.02
N GLU A 96 -2.29 13.15 -4.38
CA GLU A 96 -1.47 11.96 -4.62
C GLU A 96 -1.13 11.34 -3.25
N ASN A 97 -2.18 10.97 -2.52
CA ASN A 97 -2.09 10.49 -1.15
C ASN A 97 -1.77 8.99 -1.06
N ASP A 98 -1.70 8.29 -2.20
CA ASP A 98 -1.26 6.90 -2.32
C ASP A 98 -0.24 6.73 -3.46
N TRP A 99 0.61 5.70 -3.35
CA TRP A 99 1.63 5.35 -4.34
C TRP A 99 2.05 3.88 -4.24
N GLY A 100 2.27 3.19 -5.37
CA GLY A 100 2.59 1.75 -5.40
C GLY A 100 2.50 1.07 -6.77
#